data_AF-A0A4Y2G9D3-F1
#
_entry.id   AF-A0A4Y2G9D3-F1
#
_cell.length_a   1.000
_cell.length_b   1.000
_cell.length_c   1.000
_cell.angle_alpha   90.00
_cell.angle_beta   90.00
_cell.angle_gamma   90.00
#
_symmetry.space_group_name_H-M   'P 1'
#
loop_
_entity.id
_entity.type
_entity.pdbx_description
1 polymer ?
#
loop_
_entity_poly.entity_id
_entity_poly.type
_entity_poly.pdbx_seq_one_letter_code
_entity_poly.pdbx_strand_id
1 'polypeptide(L)'
;MKISKEECLNHVAKRLGRGLRNKVKECRSKGVIIGGHKEGSLKESTIFKHTNFYRKAVKENVPDVQKMKNAIFASLFYTSSTDKAPKHNKFPTAVTLLCFYQRALANNEKPKSHSSMKTKLSEQVLKKYCLCIKGLQTTNCWQDASQEKPRM
;
A
#
# COMPACT_ATOMS: atom_id res chain seq x y z
N MET A 1 27.72 -10.56 -2.75
CA MET A 1 26.39 -11.04 -3.16
C MET A 1 25.67 -9.92 -3.91
N LYS A 2 25.45 -10.06 -5.23
CA LYS A 2 24.71 -9.07 -6.04
C LYS A 2 23.22 -9.41 -5.94
N ILE A 3 22.44 -8.63 -5.18
CA ILE A 3 20.99 -8.78 -5.12
C ILE A 3 20.40 -8.16 -6.39
N SER A 4 19.60 -8.93 -7.13
CA SER A 4 18.89 -8.40 -8.30
C SER A 4 17.77 -7.43 -7.87
N LYS A 5 17.40 -6.47 -8.72
CA LYS A 5 16.27 -5.54 -8.43
C LYS A 5 14.98 -6.31 -8.10
N GLU A 6 14.71 -7.41 -8.81
CA GLU A 6 13.58 -8.30 -8.60
C GLU A 6 13.57 -8.93 -7.19
N GLU A 7 14.72 -9.45 -6.73
CA GLU A 7 14.87 -10.01 -5.39
C GLU A 7 14.70 -8.95 -4.29
N CYS A 8 15.22 -7.74 -4.51
CA CYS A 8 15.02 -6.62 -3.59
C CYS A 8 13.53 -6.26 -3.48
N LEU A 9 12.82 -6.10 -4.59
CA LEU A 9 11.38 -5.83 -4.61
C LEU A 9 10.58 -6.93 -3.89
N ASN A 10 10.91 -8.19 -4.16
CA ASN A 10 10.31 -9.33 -3.49
C ASN A 10 10.58 -9.33 -1.99
N HIS A 11 11.80 -8.99 -1.58
CA HIS A 11 12.19 -8.91 -0.18
C HIS A 11 11.38 -7.83 0.55
N VAL A 12 11.33 -6.61 0.01
CA VAL A 12 10.62 -5.49 0.64
C VAL A 12 9.10 -5.78 0.71
N ALA A 13 8.51 -6.34 -0.34
CA ALA A 13 7.10 -6.75 -0.33
C ALA A 13 6.82 -7.84 0.73
N LYS A 14 7.64 -8.89 0.79
CA LYS A 14 7.53 -9.94 1.83
C LYS A 14 7.65 -9.36 3.23
N ARG A 15 8.54 -8.38 3.43
CA ARG A 15 8.74 -7.69 4.71
C ARG A 15 7.49 -6.93 5.15
N LEU A 16 6.83 -6.20 4.23
CA LEU A 16 5.53 -5.57 4.50
C LEU A 16 4.48 -6.60 4.92
N GLY A 17 4.30 -7.65 4.11
CA GLY A 17 3.31 -8.68 4.41
C GLY A 17 3.55 -9.34 5.77
N ARG A 18 4.80 -9.61 6.14
CA ARG A 18 5.16 -10.14 7.47
C ARG A 18 4.87 -9.11 8.57
N GLY A 19 5.25 -7.84 8.36
CA GLY A 19 4.98 -6.76 9.30
C GLY A 19 3.49 -6.61 9.62
N LEU A 20 2.63 -6.66 8.60
CA LEU A 20 1.18 -6.59 8.78
C LEU A 20 0.62 -7.79 9.56
N ARG A 21 1.05 -9.01 9.25
CA ARG A 21 0.64 -10.21 9.99
C ARG A 21 1.09 -10.15 11.45
N ASN A 22 2.32 -9.69 11.70
CA ASN A 22 2.81 -9.48 13.06
C ASN A 22 2.01 -8.41 13.78
N LYS A 23 1.61 -7.32 13.09
CA LYS A 23 0.78 -6.27 13.68
C LYS A 23 -0.61 -6.77 14.07
N VAL A 24 -1.20 -7.63 13.25
CA VAL A 24 -2.47 -8.30 13.57
C VAL A 24 -2.33 -9.15 14.84
N LYS A 25 -1.24 -9.94 14.96
CA LYS A 25 -0.95 -10.72 16.17
C LYS A 25 -0.72 -9.85 17.40
N GLU A 26 0.08 -8.79 17.29
CA GLU A 26 0.38 -7.85 18.37
C GLU A 26 -0.88 -7.10 18.86
N CYS A 27 -1.77 -6.71 17.94
CA CYS A 27 -3.02 -6.08 18.33
C CYS A 27 -3.95 -7.09 19.03
N ARG A 28 -4.00 -8.33 18.54
CA ARG A 28 -4.79 -9.40 19.15
C ARG A 28 -4.34 -9.70 20.58
N SER A 29 -3.04 -9.72 20.87
CA SER A 29 -2.53 -9.92 22.24
C SER A 29 -2.86 -8.75 23.18
N LYS A 30 -3.19 -7.57 22.63
CA LYS A 30 -3.62 -6.38 23.38
C LYS A 30 -5.15 -6.22 23.41
N GLY A 31 -5.91 -7.25 23.02
CA GLY A 31 -7.38 -7.22 22.98
C GLY A 31 -7.98 -6.44 21.79
N VAL A 32 -7.17 -5.96 20.85
CA VAL A 32 -7.63 -5.19 19.69
C VAL A 32 -7.70 -6.07 18.44
N ILE A 33 -8.91 -6.32 17.94
CA ILE A 33 -9.13 -7.17 16.77
C ILE A 33 -9.09 -6.33 15.48
N ILE A 34 -7.98 -6.38 14.76
CA ILE A 34 -7.82 -5.72 13.45
C ILE A 34 -7.83 -6.68 12.25
N GLY A 35 -7.90 -7.99 12.49
CA GLY A 35 -8.01 -9.04 11.47
C GLY A 35 -9.38 -9.72 11.49
N GLY A 36 -9.52 -10.87 10.81
CA GLY A 36 -10.74 -11.68 10.80
C GLY A 36 -11.58 -11.50 9.53
N HIS A 37 -12.86 -11.91 9.57
CA HIS A 37 -13.75 -11.91 8.39
C HIS A 37 -14.56 -10.62 8.20
N LYS A 38 -14.53 -9.69 9.17
CA LYS A 38 -15.30 -8.44 9.12
C LYS A 38 -14.82 -7.56 7.96
N GLU A 39 -15.74 -6.84 7.31
CA GLU A 39 -15.38 -5.79 6.36
C GLU A 39 -14.51 -4.74 7.07
N GLY A 40 -13.54 -4.17 6.37
CA GLY A 40 -12.61 -3.21 6.98
C GLY A 40 -11.42 -3.83 7.70
N SER A 41 -11.36 -5.15 7.86
CA SER A 41 -10.26 -5.83 8.58
C SER A 41 -9.07 -6.24 7.68
N LEU A 42 -7.91 -6.41 8.31
CA LEU A 42 -6.72 -7.01 7.70
C LEU A 42 -6.84 -8.54 7.66
N LYS A 43 -7.73 -9.04 6.82
CA LYS A 43 -7.72 -10.45 6.42
C LYS A 43 -6.55 -10.76 5.50
N GLU A 44 -6.21 -12.04 5.40
CA GLU A 44 -5.06 -12.50 4.61
C GLU A 44 -5.13 -12.05 3.15
N SER A 45 -6.31 -12.11 2.53
CA SER A 45 -6.50 -11.62 1.15
C SER A 45 -6.32 -10.10 1.00
N THR A 46 -6.65 -9.33 2.04
CA THR A 46 -6.39 -7.88 2.07
C THR A 46 -4.89 -7.62 2.21
N ILE A 47 -4.19 -8.33 3.09
CA ILE A 47 -2.73 -8.24 3.26
C ILE A 47 -2.01 -8.59 1.95
N PHE A 48 -2.44 -9.65 1.27
CA PHE A 48 -1.87 -10.07 -0.02
C PHE A 48 -2.04 -8.98 -1.09
N LYS A 49 -3.23 -8.41 -1.23
CA LYS A 49 -3.50 -7.31 -2.17
C LYS A 49 -2.64 -6.08 -1.89
N HIS A 50 -2.52 -5.70 -0.62
CA HIS A 50 -1.68 -4.57 -0.21
C HIS A 50 -0.19 -4.84 -0.47
N THR A 51 0.27 -6.07 -0.24
CA THR A 51 1.66 -6.47 -0.51
C THR A 51 1.98 -6.40 -2.00
N ASN A 52 1.08 -6.89 -2.86
CA ASN A 52 1.24 -6.81 -4.32
C ASN A 52 1.17 -5.38 -4.83
N PHE A 53 0.23 -4.59 -4.31
CA PHE A 53 0.14 -3.17 -4.64
C PHE A 53 1.44 -2.45 -4.27
N TYR A 54 1.94 -2.69 -3.07
CA TYR A 54 3.17 -2.10 -2.61
C TYR A 54 4.35 -2.47 -3.53
N ARG A 55 4.50 -3.75 -3.91
CA ARG A 55 5.52 -4.17 -4.89
C ARG A 55 5.41 -3.39 -6.20
N LYS A 56 4.18 -3.23 -6.71
CA LYS A 56 3.91 -2.48 -7.95
C LYS A 56 4.29 -1.00 -7.80
N ALA A 57 3.90 -0.36 -6.70
CA ALA A 57 4.22 1.03 -6.42
C ALA A 57 5.74 1.28 -6.32
N VAL A 58 6.49 0.36 -5.70
CA VAL A 58 7.96 0.43 -5.71
C VAL A 58 8.49 0.30 -7.14
N LYS A 59 8.05 -0.72 -7.89
CA LYS A 59 8.51 -0.97 -9.26
C LYS A 59 8.27 0.22 -10.22
N GLU A 60 7.13 0.89 -10.12
CA GLU A 60 6.74 1.97 -11.03
C GLU A 60 7.37 3.33 -10.69
N ASN A 61 7.89 3.50 -9.47
CA ASN A 61 8.36 4.81 -9.01
C ASN A 61 9.88 4.86 -8.73
N VAL A 62 10.59 3.73 -8.71
CA VAL A 62 12.06 3.72 -8.66
C VAL A 62 12.63 4.48 -9.87
N PRO A 63 13.68 5.32 -9.69
CA PRO A 63 14.45 5.55 -8.45
C PRO A 63 13.89 6.65 -7.52
N ASP A 64 12.74 7.26 -7.85
CA ASP A 64 12.14 8.35 -7.07
C ASP A 64 11.47 7.84 -5.78
N VAL A 65 12.25 7.92 -4.68
CA VAL A 65 11.82 7.52 -3.33
C VAL A 65 10.58 8.29 -2.86
N GLN A 66 10.46 9.57 -3.21
CA GLN A 66 9.35 10.40 -2.77
C GLN A 66 8.05 10.00 -3.48
N LYS A 67 8.11 9.81 -4.81
CA LYS A 67 6.97 9.30 -5.58
C LYS A 67 6.54 7.92 -5.10
N MET A 68 7.49 7.04 -4.78
CA MET A 68 7.20 5.73 -4.20
C MET A 68 6.46 5.84 -2.86
N LYS A 69 6.96 6.66 -1.93
CA LYS A 69 6.30 6.90 -0.63
C LYS A 69 4.88 7.44 -0.82
N ASN A 70 4.72 8.41 -1.71
CA ASN A 70 3.43 9.00 -2.03
C ASN A 70 2.47 7.95 -2.61
N ALA A 71 2.90 7.10 -3.54
CA ALA A 71 2.08 6.03 -4.12
C ALA A 71 1.62 5.01 -3.07
N ILE A 72 2.51 4.66 -2.13
CA ILE A 72 2.19 3.74 -1.04
C ILE A 72 1.16 4.37 -0.09
N PHE A 73 1.36 5.61 0.36
CA PHE A 73 0.38 6.28 1.22
C PHE A 73 -0.94 6.52 0.49
N ALA A 74 -0.91 6.89 -0.79
CA ALA A 74 -2.10 7.06 -1.63
C ALA A 74 -3.01 5.85 -1.60
N SER A 75 -2.43 4.67 -1.78
CA SER A 75 -3.15 3.40 -1.77
C SER A 75 -3.94 3.17 -0.49
N LEU A 76 -3.39 3.59 0.65
CA LEU A 76 -4.02 3.46 1.96
C LEU A 76 -5.12 4.47 2.15
N PHE A 77 -4.87 5.72 1.75
CA PHE A 77 -5.90 6.75 1.78
C PHE A 77 -7.11 6.36 0.93
N TYR A 78 -6.92 5.71 -0.21
CA TYR A 78 -8.04 5.21 -1.03
C TYR A 78 -8.86 4.14 -0.31
N THR A 79 -8.24 3.23 0.45
CA THR A 79 -9.01 2.22 1.21
C THR A 79 -9.92 2.82 2.30
N SER A 80 -9.72 4.10 2.62
CA SER A 80 -10.54 4.90 3.56
C SER A 80 -11.53 5.85 2.86
N SER A 81 -11.60 5.79 1.53
CA SER A 81 -12.42 6.67 0.71
C SER A 81 -13.87 6.21 0.68
N THR A 82 -14.81 7.15 0.68
CA THR A 82 -16.25 6.88 0.59
C THR A 82 -16.87 7.73 -0.51
N ASP A 83 -18.09 7.39 -0.95
CA ASP A 83 -18.79 8.21 -1.94
C ASP A 83 -19.08 9.63 -1.43
N LYS A 84 -19.31 9.77 -0.12
CA LYS A 84 -19.56 11.08 0.53
C LYS A 84 -18.29 11.89 0.77
N ALA A 85 -17.14 11.23 0.88
CA ALA A 85 -15.85 11.85 1.10
C ALA A 85 -14.77 11.16 0.24
N PRO A 86 -14.77 11.43 -1.09
CA PRO A 86 -13.80 10.85 -2.00
C PRO A 86 -12.40 11.40 -1.72
N LYS A 87 -11.44 10.53 -1.42
CA LYS A 87 -10.05 10.90 -1.08
C LYS A 87 -9.09 10.71 -2.26
N HIS A 88 -9.58 10.98 -3.47
CA HIS A 88 -8.88 10.66 -4.72
C HIS A 88 -8.02 11.78 -5.28
N ASN A 89 -8.17 13.03 -4.79
CA ASN A 89 -7.56 14.22 -5.39
C ASN A 89 -6.16 14.58 -4.87
N LYS A 90 -5.63 13.84 -3.89
CA LYS A 90 -4.40 14.23 -3.18
C LYS A 90 -3.10 13.60 -3.71
N PHE A 91 -3.12 12.85 -4.81
CA PHE A 91 -1.95 12.08 -5.24
C PHE A 91 -1.63 12.24 -6.73
N PRO A 92 -0.33 12.31 -7.09
CA PRO A 92 0.11 12.60 -8.45
C PRO A 92 -0.27 11.50 -9.46
N THR A 93 -0.32 11.89 -10.73
CA THR A 93 -0.76 11.11 -11.91
C THR A 93 -0.16 9.70 -12.02
N ALA A 94 1.00 9.43 -11.44
CA ALA A 94 1.56 8.07 -11.44
C ALA A 94 0.69 7.03 -10.69
N VAL A 95 -0.18 7.47 -9.77
CA VAL A 95 -1.09 6.60 -9.01
C VAL A 95 -2.46 6.44 -9.71
N THR A 96 -2.79 7.30 -10.67
CA THR A 96 -4.12 7.34 -11.31
C THR A 96 -4.43 6.10 -12.13
N LEU A 97 -3.41 5.41 -12.65
CA LEU A 97 -3.57 4.16 -13.41
C LEU A 97 -4.09 3.00 -12.56
N LEU A 98 -4.15 3.10 -11.24
CA LEU A 98 -4.59 2.03 -10.35
C LEU A 98 -5.83 2.38 -9.52
N CYS A 99 -6.19 3.66 -9.46
CA CYS A 99 -7.39 4.10 -8.77
C CYS A 99 -8.59 4.00 -9.73
N PHE A 100 -9.58 3.16 -9.41
CA PHE A 100 -10.77 3.01 -10.25
C PHE A 100 -11.50 4.35 -10.47
N TYR A 101 -11.45 5.24 -9.48
CA TYR A 101 -12.11 6.55 -9.52
C TYR A 101 -11.38 7.48 -10.49
N GLN A 102 -10.07 7.64 -10.34
CA GLN A 102 -9.27 8.47 -11.24
C GLN A 102 -9.19 7.89 -12.65
N ARG A 103 -9.16 6.56 -12.79
CA ARG A 103 -9.22 5.89 -14.09
C ARG A 103 -10.55 6.17 -14.80
N ALA A 104 -11.67 6.08 -14.09
CA ALA A 104 -12.97 6.43 -14.66
C ALA A 104 -12.99 7.88 -15.11
N LEU A 105 -12.51 8.82 -14.27
CA LEU A 105 -12.40 10.23 -14.66
C LEU A 105 -11.51 10.45 -15.89
N ALA A 106 -10.33 9.79 -15.95
CA ALA A 106 -9.42 9.89 -17.09
C ALA A 106 -10.02 9.32 -18.40
N ASN A 107 -10.91 8.34 -18.29
CA ASN A 107 -11.63 7.77 -19.43
C ASN A 107 -12.94 8.50 -19.76
N ASN A 108 -13.26 9.60 -19.08
CA ASN A 108 -14.57 10.28 -19.17
C ASN A 108 -15.77 9.38 -18.79
N GLU A 109 -15.54 8.38 -17.93
CA GLU A 109 -16.55 7.48 -17.38
C GLU A 109 -17.01 7.92 -15.99
N LYS A 110 -18.25 7.57 -15.62
CA LYS A 110 -18.74 7.77 -14.25
C LYS A 110 -18.06 6.78 -13.29
N PRO A 111 -17.41 7.25 -12.21
CA PRO A 111 -16.81 6.35 -11.22
C PRO A 111 -17.84 5.43 -10.57
N LYS A 112 -17.47 4.17 -10.37
CA LYS A 112 -18.28 3.20 -9.62
C LYS A 112 -18.43 3.66 -8.16
N SER A 113 -19.51 3.24 -7.49
CA SER A 113 -19.67 3.53 -6.06
C SER A 113 -18.56 2.86 -5.24
N HIS A 114 -18.08 3.56 -4.21
CA HIS A 114 -17.13 3.05 -3.22
C HIS A 114 -17.66 1.84 -2.47
N SER A 115 -18.98 1.61 -2.45
CA SER A 115 -19.58 0.37 -1.94
C SER A 115 -18.96 -0.88 -2.56
N SER A 116 -18.59 -0.81 -3.85
CA SER A 116 -17.96 -1.90 -4.62
C SER A 116 -16.48 -2.16 -4.29
N MET A 117 -15.85 -1.31 -3.45
CA MET A 117 -14.44 -1.49 -3.06
C MET A 117 -14.26 -2.74 -2.21
N LYS A 118 -13.55 -3.73 -2.76
CA LYS A 118 -13.26 -5.00 -2.07
C LYS A 118 -12.17 -4.90 -1.00
N THR A 119 -11.53 -3.73 -0.84
CA THR A 119 -10.36 -3.51 0.03
C THR A 119 -10.56 -2.35 1.00
N LYS A 120 -11.79 -2.06 1.41
CA LYS A 120 -12.02 -1.06 2.46
C LYS A 120 -11.30 -1.47 3.73
N LEU A 121 -10.72 -0.49 4.41
CA LEU A 121 -10.13 -0.64 5.74
C LEU A 121 -10.87 0.27 6.72
N SER A 122 -11.13 -0.23 7.93
CA SER A 122 -11.67 0.63 8.99
C SER A 122 -10.61 1.62 9.44
N GLU A 123 -11.04 2.76 9.99
CA GLU A 123 -10.11 3.79 10.47
C GLU A 123 -9.13 3.27 11.53
N GLN A 124 -9.62 2.41 12.44
CA GLN A 124 -8.79 1.74 13.43
C GLN A 124 -7.67 0.91 12.78
N VAL A 125 -8.01 0.15 11.73
CA VAL A 125 -7.08 -0.69 10.99
C VAL A 125 -6.06 0.15 10.24
N LEU A 126 -6.51 1.23 9.59
CA LEU A 126 -5.65 2.20 8.89
C LEU A 126 -4.61 2.84 9.82
N LYS A 127 -5.02 3.26 11.02
CA LYS A 127 -4.10 3.85 12.00
C LYS A 127 -2.98 2.88 12.36
N LYS A 128 -3.30 1.60 12.59
CA LYS A 128 -2.31 0.55 12.89
C LYS A 128 -1.44 0.21 11.68
N TYR A 129 -2.02 0.20 10.49
CA TYR A 129 -1.32 -0.04 9.24
C TYR A 129 -0.28 1.06 8.95
N CYS A 130 -0.67 2.33 9.06
CA CYS A 130 0.23 3.47 8.87
C CYS A 130 1.45 3.41 9.81
N LEU A 131 1.25 3.01 11.07
CA LEU A 131 2.35 2.79 12.01
C LEU A 131 3.30 1.67 11.55
N CYS A 132 2.76 0.59 10.98
CA CYS A 132 3.57 -0.50 10.43
C CYS A 132 4.45 -0.04 9.26
N ILE A 133 3.93 0.79 8.36
CA ILE A 133 4.71 1.31 7.23
C ILE A 133 5.80 2.28 7.67
N LYS A 134 5.49 3.19 8.61
CA LYS A 134 6.49 4.12 9.15
C LYS A 134 7.70 3.38 9.72
N GLY A 135 7.48 2.27 10.42
CA GLY A 135 8.56 1.41 10.93
C GLY A 135 9.30 0.56 9.88
N LEU A 136 8.75 0.42 8.67
CA LEU A 136 9.43 -0.28 7.56
C LEU A 136 10.30 0.66 6.72
N GLN A 137 9.94 1.94 6.64
CA GLN A 137 10.66 2.97 5.87
C GLN A 137 12.03 3.33 6.47
N THR A 138 12.35 2.85 7.66
CA THR A 138 13.64 3.06 8.34
C THR A 138 14.69 1.97 8.02
N THR A 139 14.41 1.08 7.06
CA THR A 139 15.29 -0.07 6.75
C THR A 139 16.13 0.16 5.49
N ASN A 140 17.41 -0.18 5.56
CA ASN A 140 18.43 0.07 4.52
C ASN A 140 18.06 -0.49 3.13
N CYS A 141 17.26 -1.57 3.07
CA CYS A 141 16.80 -2.16 1.81
C CYS A 141 15.99 -1.19 0.92
N TRP A 142 15.40 -0.14 1.48
CA TRP A 142 14.73 0.92 0.71
C TRP A 142 15.70 1.86 0.01
N GLN A 143 16.82 2.17 0.66
CA GLN A 143 17.90 2.96 0.09
C GLN A 143 18.58 2.14 -1.01
N ASP A 144 18.84 0.86 -0.76
CA ASP A 144 19.45 -0.06 -1.74
C ASP A 144 18.60 -0.25 -3.01
N ALA A 145 17.27 -0.27 -2.90
CA ALA A 145 16.36 -0.36 -4.05
C ALA A 145 16.38 0.89 -4.95
N SER A 146 16.87 2.02 -4.42
CA SER A 146 16.81 3.33 -5.05
C SER A 146 18.18 3.80 -5.57
N GLN A 147 19.25 3.08 -5.25
CA GLN A 147 20.60 3.33 -5.75
C GLN A 147 20.73 2.72 -7.15
N GLU A 148 20.73 3.55 -8.19
CA GLU A 148 21.28 3.15 -9.48
C GLU A 148 22.79 2.89 -9.32
N LYS A 149 23.24 1.70 -9.68
CA LYS A 149 24.66 1.54 -10.00
C LYS A 149 24.88 2.06 -11.42
N PRO A 150 25.91 2.90 -11.66
CA PRO A 150 26.31 3.23 -13.02
C PRO A 150 26.61 1.92 -13.75
N ARG A 151 26.04 1.77 -14.93
CA ARG A 151 26.45 0.73 -15.88
C ARG A 151 27.91 1.03 -16.21
N MET A 152 28.83 0.17 -15.76
CA MET A 152 30.14 0.02 -16.38
C MET A 152 29.96 -0.71 -17.70
#